data_AF-A0A0P9LR56-F1
#
_entry.id   AF-A0A0P9LR56-F1
#
_cell.length_a   1.000
_cell.length_b   1.000
_cell.length_c   1.000
_cell.angle_alpha   90.00
_cell.angle_beta   90.00
_cell.angle_gamma   90.00
#
_symmetry.space_group_name_H-M   'P 1'
#
loop_
_entity.id
_entity.type
_entity.pdbx_description
1 polymer ?
#
loop_
_entity_poly.entity_id
_entity_poly.type
_entity_poly.pdbx_seq_one_letter_code
_entity_poly.pdbx_strand_id
1 'polypeptide(L)'
;MEHAESGFLALVIERLAILYAFVPRQPSNDVSTCWQRLFAIAVEQDVELLENGERLYERAINSPAGRLAEALLSDIEAARQSFGSVSENHLRAMVFAARAEGKQGAFARAIFVNSLAFVLSVANDEICTCLDAALGETTAAGHGLRAVLVNQRRTYISVSNVFSAHILRGLLEVDASHHETTAAAAKIVAPALAIIREDSDVEAWGITLTDISHTLRNCPAALREGAVELLAQWILDIEGGPAEAWRTSVGPLLEKVWPRERVVRESALTCPFTNLVIRSGEAFPEALVQLLPYLSQVQGRERIPALERSECPERFPCETLTLLWRLYGPGSTNNLYGIPKILDRLIAAQPTIEFDRRLQSLHFRAERYE
;
A
#
# COMPACT_ATOMS: atom_id res chain seq x y z
N MET A 1 -4.58 41.60 4.35
CA MET A 1 -5.15 40.75 3.29
C MET A 1 -6.56 41.16 2.92
N GLU A 2 -7.45 41.42 3.90
CA GLU A 2 -8.86 41.76 3.65
C GLU A 2 -9.09 42.93 2.67
N HIS A 3 -8.25 43.96 2.71
CA HIS A 3 -8.40 45.19 1.91
C HIS A 3 -7.47 45.28 0.69
N ALA A 4 -6.60 44.29 0.46
CA ALA A 4 -5.68 44.30 -0.69
C ALA A 4 -6.46 44.09 -2.00
N GLU A 5 -5.97 44.56 -3.14
CA GLU A 5 -6.58 44.29 -4.46
C GLU A 5 -6.34 42.84 -4.90
N SER A 6 -7.33 42.20 -5.54
CA SER A 6 -7.23 40.79 -5.95
C SER A 6 -6.09 40.54 -6.95
N GLY A 7 -5.83 41.49 -7.86
CA GLY A 7 -4.70 41.38 -8.81
C GLY A 7 -3.33 41.34 -8.12
N PHE A 8 -3.15 42.11 -7.05
CA PHE A 8 -1.92 42.05 -6.25
C PHE A 8 -1.81 40.73 -5.49
N LEU A 9 -2.89 40.29 -4.84
CA LEU A 9 -2.91 39.02 -4.10
C LEU A 9 -2.59 37.83 -5.01
N ALA A 10 -3.06 37.87 -6.25
CA ALA A 10 -2.77 36.88 -7.27
C ALA A 10 -1.24 36.76 -7.53
N LEU A 11 -0.53 37.89 -7.65
CA LEU A 11 0.94 37.87 -7.87
C LEU A 11 1.75 37.22 -6.73
N VAL A 12 1.17 37.11 -5.52
CA VAL A 12 1.86 36.58 -4.34
C VAL A 12 1.13 35.41 -3.69
N ILE A 13 0.17 34.79 -4.40
CA ILE A 13 -0.75 33.80 -3.81
C ILE A 13 -0.02 32.61 -3.20
N GLU A 14 1.05 32.14 -3.85
CA GLU A 14 1.87 31.06 -3.32
C GLU A 14 2.36 31.40 -1.92
N ARG A 15 3.06 32.53 -1.77
CA ARG A 15 3.64 32.97 -0.49
C ARG A 15 2.56 33.19 0.57
N LEU A 16 1.41 33.72 0.19
CA LEU A 16 0.28 33.92 1.10
C LEU A 16 -0.34 32.59 1.55
N ALA A 17 -0.47 31.60 0.68
CA ALA A 17 -0.95 30.27 1.05
C ALA A 17 0.05 29.56 1.97
N ILE A 18 1.36 29.69 1.73
CA ILE A 18 2.40 29.22 2.66
C ILE A 18 2.21 29.87 4.03
N LEU A 19 2.16 31.20 4.05
CA LEU A 19 2.05 31.96 5.30
C LEU A 19 0.76 31.57 6.05
N TYR A 20 -0.37 31.51 5.35
CA TYR A 20 -1.65 31.13 5.94
C TYR A 20 -1.55 29.74 6.58
N ALA A 21 -1.01 28.74 5.88
CA ALA A 21 -0.94 27.36 6.35
C ALA A 21 -0.06 27.18 7.61
N PHE A 22 1.07 27.89 7.70
CA PHE A 22 2.06 27.70 8.78
C PHE A 22 1.96 28.69 9.94
N VAL A 23 1.28 29.82 9.77
CA VAL A 23 1.05 30.74 10.88
C VAL A 23 0.08 30.11 11.87
N PRO A 24 0.39 30.09 13.18
CA PRO A 24 -0.56 29.65 14.21
C PRO A 24 -1.85 30.45 14.13
N ARG A 25 -2.98 29.76 13.97
CA ARG A 25 -4.31 30.36 13.93
C ARG A 25 -5.04 30.04 15.24
N GLN A 26 -5.73 31.03 15.78
CA GLN A 26 -6.59 30.81 16.94
C GLN A 26 -7.80 29.98 16.51
N PRO A 27 -8.26 29.00 17.32
CA PRO A 27 -9.46 28.25 17.02
C PRO A 27 -10.64 29.21 16.81
N SER A 28 -11.31 29.08 15.68
CA SER A 28 -12.48 29.88 15.30
C SER A 28 -13.63 28.95 15.00
N ASN A 29 -14.86 29.33 15.35
CA ASN A 29 -16.05 28.59 14.96
C ASN A 29 -16.54 28.98 13.55
N ASP A 30 -15.75 29.77 12.82
CA ASP A 30 -16.06 30.21 11.46
C ASP A 30 -14.81 30.21 10.58
N VAL A 31 -15.03 30.05 9.27
CA VAL A 31 -14.00 30.09 8.24
C VAL A 31 -13.51 31.52 8.08
N SER A 32 -12.19 31.70 8.04
CA SER A 32 -11.61 33.01 7.76
C SER A 32 -12.05 33.51 6.37
N THR A 33 -12.56 34.74 6.30
CA THR A 33 -12.83 35.45 5.03
C THR A 33 -11.59 35.50 4.14
N CYS A 34 -10.40 35.54 4.77
CA CYS A 34 -9.13 35.48 4.08
C CYS A 34 -8.90 34.13 3.40
N TRP A 35 -9.28 33.02 4.03
CA TRP A 35 -9.15 31.69 3.43
C TRP A 35 -9.97 31.61 2.14
N GLN A 36 -11.26 32.00 2.19
CA GLN A 36 -12.16 31.94 1.04
C GLN A 36 -11.62 32.74 -0.14
N ARG A 37 -11.13 33.95 0.16
CA ARG A 37 -10.59 34.86 -0.83
C ARG A 37 -9.30 34.34 -1.46
N LEU A 38 -8.37 33.83 -0.65
CA LEU A 38 -7.11 33.26 -1.16
C LEU A 38 -7.37 32.01 -2.01
N PHE A 39 -8.31 31.16 -1.59
CA PHE A 39 -8.65 29.95 -2.33
C PHE A 39 -9.25 30.28 -3.71
N ALA A 40 -10.20 31.22 -3.77
CA ALA A 40 -10.78 31.67 -5.04
C ALA A 40 -9.70 32.21 -5.99
N ILE A 41 -8.79 33.05 -5.49
CA ILE A 41 -7.68 33.60 -6.28
C ILE A 41 -6.75 32.50 -6.78
N ALA A 42 -6.44 31.50 -5.94
CA ALA A 42 -5.61 30.37 -6.35
C ALA A 42 -6.25 29.62 -7.53
N VAL A 43 -7.55 29.32 -7.45
CA VAL A 43 -8.29 28.62 -8.51
C VAL A 43 -8.36 29.45 -9.80
N GLU A 44 -8.58 30.76 -9.71
CA GLU A 44 -8.66 31.64 -10.88
C GLU A 44 -7.33 31.80 -11.63
N GLN A 45 -6.18 31.68 -10.94
CA GLN A 45 -4.87 31.88 -11.54
C GLN A 45 -4.35 30.70 -12.35
N ASP A 46 -4.77 29.48 -12.03
CA ASP A 46 -4.19 28.25 -12.58
C ASP A 46 -5.30 27.37 -13.19
N VAL A 47 -5.70 27.77 -14.40
CA VAL A 47 -6.73 27.12 -15.22
C VAL A 47 -6.15 26.00 -16.09
N GLU A 48 -4.85 25.73 -15.99
CA GLU A 48 -4.22 24.65 -16.75
C GLU A 48 -4.79 23.29 -16.35
N LEU A 49 -4.82 22.37 -17.30
CA LEU A 49 -5.22 20.99 -17.05
C LEU A 49 -4.07 20.21 -16.43
N LEU A 50 -4.41 19.21 -15.61
CA LEU A 50 -3.43 18.26 -15.08
C LEU A 50 -2.89 17.38 -16.21
N GLU A 51 -1.57 17.22 -16.25
CA GLU A 51 -0.94 16.27 -17.17
C GLU A 51 -1.03 14.83 -16.63
N ASN A 52 -1.05 13.86 -17.55
CA ASN A 52 -1.06 12.44 -17.17
C ASN A 52 0.26 12.05 -16.49
N GLY A 53 0.16 11.25 -15.41
CA GLY A 53 1.33 10.72 -14.70
C GLY A 53 1.93 11.69 -13.66
N GLU A 54 1.33 12.86 -13.44
CA GLU A 54 1.73 13.73 -12.34
C GLU A 54 1.45 13.08 -10.97
N ARG A 55 2.41 13.18 -10.06
CA ARG A 55 2.22 12.79 -8.66
C ARG A 55 1.33 13.81 -7.95
N LEU A 56 0.03 13.60 -8.10
CA LEU A 56 -1.00 14.57 -7.71
C LEU A 56 -0.85 15.04 -6.26
N TYR A 57 -0.60 14.12 -5.31
CA TYR A 57 -0.45 14.48 -3.90
C TYR A 57 0.83 15.27 -3.61
N GLU A 58 1.99 14.89 -4.17
CA GLU A 58 3.25 15.61 -3.99
C GLU A 58 3.17 17.04 -4.52
N ARG A 59 2.44 17.25 -5.61
CA ARG A 59 2.15 18.60 -6.12
C ARG A 59 1.14 19.33 -5.24
N ALA A 60 0.10 18.64 -4.78
CA ALA A 60 -0.96 19.23 -3.98
C ALA A 60 -0.41 19.89 -2.70
N ILE A 61 0.43 19.19 -1.92
CA ILE A 61 1.03 19.73 -0.68
C ILE A 61 1.94 20.96 -0.94
N ASN A 62 2.39 21.12 -2.19
CA ASN A 62 3.22 22.25 -2.62
C ASN A 62 2.45 23.33 -3.37
N SER A 63 1.15 23.16 -3.57
CA SER A 63 0.28 24.11 -4.28
C SER A 63 -0.44 25.08 -3.32
N PRO A 64 -0.86 26.27 -3.80
CA PRO A 64 -1.67 27.17 -3.00
C PRO A 64 -2.98 26.54 -2.51
N ALA A 65 -3.76 25.92 -3.40
CA ALA A 65 -5.05 25.34 -3.02
C ALA A 65 -4.91 24.12 -2.10
N GLY A 66 -3.89 23.28 -2.30
CA GLY A 66 -3.62 22.16 -1.40
C GLY A 66 -3.23 22.64 0.00
N ARG A 67 -2.34 23.62 0.13
CA ARG A 67 -1.98 24.19 1.44
C ARG A 67 -3.16 24.85 2.14
N LEU A 68 -4.01 25.55 1.39
CA LEU A 68 -5.25 26.12 1.91
C LEU A 68 -6.23 25.02 2.34
N ALA A 69 -6.33 23.90 1.60
CA ALA A 69 -7.13 22.75 2.01
C ALA A 69 -6.60 22.10 3.31
N GLU A 70 -5.28 21.94 3.45
CA GLU A 70 -4.66 21.44 4.70
C GLU A 70 -4.92 22.37 5.87
N ALA A 71 -4.82 23.69 5.64
CA ALA A 71 -5.12 24.69 6.64
C ALA A 71 -6.61 24.64 7.06
N LEU A 72 -7.53 24.45 6.11
CA LEU A 72 -8.95 24.28 6.41
C LEU A 72 -9.21 23.04 7.28
N LEU A 73 -8.62 21.88 6.93
CA LEU A 73 -8.77 20.67 7.77
C LEU A 73 -8.21 20.88 9.18
N SER A 74 -7.10 21.60 9.30
CA SER A 74 -6.50 21.95 10.60
C SER A 74 -7.40 22.88 11.42
N ASP A 75 -8.02 23.86 10.76
CA ASP A 75 -8.95 24.81 11.40
C ASP A 75 -10.21 24.09 11.87
N ILE A 76 -10.73 23.15 11.08
CA ILE A 76 -11.87 22.29 11.44
C ILE A 76 -11.54 21.43 12.64
N GLU A 77 -10.37 20.80 12.68
CA GLU A 77 -9.96 19.97 13.81
C GLU A 77 -9.81 20.80 15.09
N ALA A 78 -9.18 21.97 15.00
CA ALA A 78 -9.04 22.90 16.12
C ALA A 78 -10.40 23.40 16.63
N ALA A 79 -11.33 23.70 15.72
CA ALA A 79 -12.69 24.10 16.06
C ALA A 79 -13.45 22.95 16.75
N ARG A 80 -13.36 21.73 16.22
CA ARG A 80 -13.98 20.53 16.81
C ARG A 80 -13.47 20.27 18.23
N GLN A 81 -12.15 20.40 18.46
CA GLN A 81 -11.55 20.21 19.77
C GLN A 81 -11.93 21.33 20.77
N SER A 82 -12.07 22.58 20.30
CA SER A 82 -12.33 23.74 21.17
C SER A 82 -13.81 23.94 21.47
N PHE A 83 -14.70 23.66 20.51
CA PHE A 83 -16.13 23.97 20.58
C PHE A 83 -17.04 22.73 20.54
N GLY A 84 -16.47 21.53 20.37
CA GLY A 84 -17.21 20.26 20.37
C GLY A 84 -18.06 20.01 19.12
N SER A 85 -18.08 20.92 18.14
CA SER A 85 -18.79 20.75 16.87
C SER A 85 -18.07 21.47 15.72
N VAL A 86 -18.40 21.08 14.49
CA VAL A 86 -17.91 21.72 13.26
C VAL A 86 -19.02 22.63 12.73
N SER A 87 -18.70 23.89 12.45
CA SER A 87 -19.70 24.83 11.93
C SER A 87 -20.06 24.57 10.47
N GLU A 88 -21.29 24.98 10.09
CA GLU A 88 -21.78 24.83 8.72
C GLU A 88 -20.92 25.58 7.71
N ASN A 89 -20.35 26.74 8.09
CA ASN A 89 -19.46 27.50 7.22
C ASN A 89 -18.19 26.73 6.88
N HIS A 90 -17.64 25.94 7.80
CA HIS A 90 -16.52 25.05 7.52
C HIS A 90 -16.90 23.97 6.51
N LEU A 91 -18.06 23.34 6.66
CA LEU A 91 -18.54 22.33 5.73
C LEU A 91 -18.77 22.92 4.33
N ARG A 92 -19.38 24.12 4.25
CA ARG A 92 -19.56 24.85 2.98
C ARG A 92 -18.22 25.19 2.33
N ALA A 93 -17.20 25.55 3.10
CA ALA A 93 -15.85 25.78 2.58
C ALA A 93 -15.20 24.51 2.03
N MET A 94 -15.38 23.35 2.68
CA MET A 94 -14.89 22.08 2.15
C MET A 94 -15.59 21.72 0.84
N VAL A 95 -16.92 21.88 0.76
CA VAL A 95 -17.69 21.64 -0.47
C VAL A 95 -17.24 22.59 -1.59
N PHE A 96 -17.05 23.87 -1.27
CA PHE A 96 -16.55 24.86 -2.22
C PHE A 96 -15.20 24.46 -2.80
N ALA A 97 -14.26 24.02 -1.95
CA ALA A 97 -12.96 23.54 -2.41
C ALA A 97 -13.04 22.23 -3.20
N ALA A 98 -13.93 21.31 -2.80
CA ALA A 98 -14.12 20.04 -3.50
C ALA A 98 -14.72 20.21 -4.90
N ARG A 99 -15.58 21.22 -5.08
CA ARG A 99 -16.22 21.57 -6.38
C ARG A 99 -15.37 22.41 -7.31
N ALA A 100 -14.29 23.01 -6.81
CA ALA A 100 -13.43 23.85 -7.65
C ALA A 100 -12.92 23.07 -8.87
N GLU A 101 -13.01 23.69 -10.03
CA GLU A 101 -12.54 23.10 -11.27
C GLU A 101 -11.03 23.31 -11.45
N GLY A 102 -10.47 22.68 -12.49
CA GLY A 102 -9.06 22.83 -12.83
C GLY A 102 -8.10 22.17 -11.84
N LYS A 103 -6.82 22.49 -12.02
CA LYS A 103 -5.69 21.87 -11.32
C LYS A 103 -5.68 22.15 -9.83
N GLN A 104 -5.97 23.39 -9.43
CA GLN A 104 -6.03 23.79 -8.03
C GLN A 104 -7.18 23.11 -7.28
N GLY A 105 -8.33 22.94 -7.93
CA GLY A 105 -9.42 22.14 -7.38
C GLY A 105 -9.05 20.68 -7.19
N ALA A 106 -8.36 20.09 -8.16
CA ALA A 106 -7.86 18.72 -8.05
C ALA A 106 -6.82 18.56 -6.92
N PHE A 107 -5.95 19.55 -6.70
CA PHE A 107 -5.04 19.56 -5.56
C PHE A 107 -5.77 19.64 -4.21
N ALA A 108 -6.81 20.47 -4.08
CA ALA A 108 -7.63 20.50 -2.88
C ALA A 108 -8.29 19.15 -2.60
N ARG A 109 -8.87 18.52 -3.63
CA ARG A 109 -9.44 17.16 -3.53
C ARG A 109 -8.39 16.12 -3.14
N ALA A 110 -7.15 16.22 -3.64
CA ALA A 110 -6.08 15.29 -3.27
C ALA A 110 -5.74 15.36 -1.76
N ILE A 111 -5.77 16.56 -1.17
CA ILE A 111 -5.60 16.72 0.28
C ILE A 111 -6.75 16.09 1.06
N PHE A 112 -7.99 16.31 0.61
CA PHE A 112 -9.17 15.69 1.23
C PHE A 112 -9.15 14.17 1.11
N VAL A 113 -8.80 13.63 -0.06
CA VAL A 113 -8.64 12.19 -0.28
C VAL A 113 -7.51 11.64 0.58
N ASN A 114 -6.37 12.31 0.74
CA ASN A 114 -5.32 11.81 1.64
C ASN A 114 -5.77 11.81 3.12
N SER A 115 -6.72 12.68 3.48
CA SER A 115 -7.26 12.82 4.84
C SER A 115 -8.66 12.21 5.00
N LEU A 116 -9.04 11.26 4.14
CA LEU A 116 -10.43 10.85 3.96
C LEU A 116 -11.09 10.27 5.21
N ALA A 117 -10.33 9.60 6.08
CA ALA A 117 -10.84 9.10 7.36
C ALA A 117 -11.28 10.26 8.28
N PHE A 118 -10.51 11.35 8.30
CA PHE A 118 -10.89 12.56 9.02
C PHE A 118 -12.07 13.25 8.34
N VAL A 119 -12.02 13.41 7.01
CA VAL A 119 -13.11 14.00 6.23
C VAL A 119 -14.43 13.28 6.52
N LEU A 120 -14.48 11.95 6.44
CA LEU A 120 -15.67 11.16 6.77
C LEU A 120 -16.17 11.34 8.21
N SER A 121 -15.28 11.67 9.16
CA SER A 121 -15.68 11.94 10.55
C SER A 121 -16.38 13.28 10.76
N VAL A 122 -16.30 14.19 9.79
CA VAL A 122 -16.90 15.53 9.85
C VAL A 122 -17.78 15.86 8.63
N ALA A 123 -17.78 15.00 7.61
CA ALA A 123 -18.42 15.23 6.33
C ALA A 123 -19.95 15.22 6.41
N ASN A 124 -20.56 15.94 5.47
CA ASN A 124 -21.96 15.77 5.08
C ASN A 124 -22.06 14.96 3.77
N ASP A 125 -23.28 14.59 3.38
CA ASP A 125 -23.51 13.84 2.14
C ASP A 125 -22.99 14.56 0.88
N GLU A 126 -23.00 15.89 0.90
CA GLU A 126 -22.60 16.72 -0.23
C GLU A 126 -21.11 16.59 -0.55
N ILE A 127 -20.23 16.64 0.46
CA ILE A 127 -18.78 16.47 0.21
C ILE A 127 -18.45 15.04 -0.22
N CYS A 128 -19.10 14.04 0.39
CA CYS A 128 -18.92 12.64 -0.01
C CYS A 128 -19.31 12.44 -1.48
N THR A 129 -20.44 13.02 -1.91
CA THR A 129 -20.89 13.00 -3.31
C THR A 129 -19.89 13.69 -4.24
N CYS A 130 -19.31 14.83 -3.83
CA CYS A 130 -18.30 15.53 -4.63
C CYS A 130 -17.01 14.71 -4.80
N LEU A 131 -16.54 14.09 -3.71
CA LEU A 131 -15.32 13.26 -3.75
C LEU A 131 -15.55 11.96 -4.51
N ASP A 132 -16.72 11.32 -4.35
CA ASP A 132 -17.11 10.13 -5.10
C ASP A 132 -17.13 10.40 -6.61
N ALA A 133 -17.78 11.49 -7.03
CA ALA A 133 -17.83 11.90 -8.44
C ALA A 133 -16.41 12.13 -9.01
N ALA A 134 -15.56 12.86 -8.28
CA ALA A 134 -14.19 13.14 -8.71
C ALA A 134 -13.32 11.88 -8.76
N LEU A 135 -13.48 10.96 -7.81
CA LEU A 135 -12.82 9.65 -7.82
C LEU A 135 -13.34 8.75 -8.94
N GLY A 136 -14.55 8.96 -9.45
CA GLY A 136 -15.12 8.20 -10.57
C GLY A 136 -14.61 8.61 -11.94
N GLU A 137 -14.04 9.81 -12.08
CA GLU A 137 -13.61 10.36 -13.36
C GLU A 137 -12.53 9.50 -14.06
N THR A 138 -12.57 9.45 -15.38
CA THR A 138 -11.55 8.80 -16.22
C THR A 138 -10.41 9.75 -16.61
N THR A 139 -10.43 10.97 -16.08
CA THR A 139 -9.44 12.03 -16.34
C THR A 139 -8.11 11.75 -15.62
N ALA A 140 -7.06 12.51 -15.96
CA ALA A 140 -5.80 12.50 -15.23
C ALA A 140 -6.00 12.77 -13.73
N ALA A 141 -6.92 13.70 -13.40
CA ALA A 141 -7.27 14.04 -12.04
C ALA A 141 -7.92 12.85 -11.31
N GLY A 142 -8.90 12.18 -11.93
CA GLY A 142 -9.55 11.00 -11.35
C GLY A 142 -8.56 9.85 -11.09
N HIS A 143 -7.70 9.54 -12.08
CA HIS A 143 -6.60 8.58 -11.91
C HIS A 143 -5.67 8.96 -10.76
N GLY A 144 -5.23 10.22 -10.72
CA GLY A 144 -4.37 10.75 -9.67
C GLY A 144 -5.01 10.65 -8.27
N LEU A 145 -6.29 10.98 -8.13
CA LEU A 145 -7.02 10.89 -6.87
C LEU A 145 -7.13 9.45 -6.38
N ARG A 146 -7.43 8.49 -7.28
CA ARG A 146 -7.43 7.06 -6.92
C ARG A 146 -6.03 6.58 -6.53
N ALA A 147 -4.98 7.06 -7.18
CA ALA A 147 -3.60 6.80 -6.75
C ALA A 147 -3.31 7.34 -5.34
N VAL A 148 -3.80 8.55 -4.99
CA VAL A 148 -3.70 9.07 -3.61
C VAL A 148 -4.45 8.15 -2.63
N LEU A 149 -5.67 7.73 -2.98
CA LEU A 149 -6.53 6.90 -2.14
C LEU A 149 -5.87 5.56 -1.76
N VAL A 150 -5.31 4.86 -2.74
CA VAL A 150 -4.69 3.53 -2.51
C VAL A 150 -3.33 3.64 -1.81
N ASN A 151 -2.60 4.74 -1.98
CA ASN A 151 -1.29 4.97 -1.34
C ASN A 151 -1.37 5.65 0.03
N GLN A 152 -2.56 5.85 0.59
CA GLN A 152 -2.72 6.26 1.98
C GLN A 152 -2.02 5.29 2.93
N ARG A 153 -1.18 5.82 3.82
CA ARG A 153 -0.38 5.03 4.78
C ARG A 153 -1.18 4.08 5.67
N ARG A 154 -2.44 4.41 5.96
CA ARG A 154 -3.31 3.64 6.83
C ARG A 154 -4.52 3.13 6.07
N THR A 155 -4.95 1.94 6.44
CA THR A 155 -6.18 1.34 5.94
C THR A 155 -7.28 1.54 6.98
N TYR A 156 -8.31 2.28 6.63
CA TYR A 156 -9.46 2.55 7.50
C TYR A 156 -10.69 1.82 6.98
N ILE A 157 -11.38 1.09 7.85
CA ILE A 157 -12.60 0.35 7.52
C ILE A 157 -13.67 1.29 6.98
N SER A 158 -13.90 2.44 7.63
CA SER A 158 -14.89 3.45 7.19
C SER A 158 -14.60 4.00 5.79
N VAL A 159 -13.33 4.25 5.46
CA VAL A 159 -12.93 4.68 4.12
C VAL A 159 -13.12 3.56 3.11
N SER A 160 -12.73 2.34 3.46
CA SER A 160 -12.88 1.18 2.59
C SER A 160 -14.34 0.91 2.25
N ASN A 161 -15.22 0.94 3.25
CA ASN A 161 -16.65 0.71 3.08
C ASN A 161 -17.29 1.68 2.08
N VAL A 162 -17.01 2.98 2.24
CA VAL A 162 -17.64 4.03 1.43
C VAL A 162 -17.05 4.10 0.02
N PHE A 163 -15.74 3.87 -0.14
CA PHE A 163 -15.04 4.10 -1.41
C PHE A 163 -14.44 2.80 -2.02
N SER A 164 -14.99 1.63 -1.70
CA SER A 164 -14.43 0.34 -2.12
C SER A 164 -14.26 0.21 -3.64
N ALA A 165 -15.24 0.65 -4.41
CA ALA A 165 -15.19 0.63 -5.87
C ALA A 165 -14.00 1.43 -6.42
N HIS A 166 -13.72 2.61 -5.83
CA HIS A 166 -12.60 3.46 -6.23
C HIS A 166 -11.25 2.92 -5.76
N ILE A 167 -11.21 2.26 -4.60
CA ILE A 167 -10.02 1.54 -4.13
C ILE A 167 -9.68 0.42 -5.10
N LEU A 168 -10.63 -0.46 -5.41
CA LEU A 168 -10.43 -1.59 -6.32
C LEU A 168 -9.98 -1.13 -7.70
N ARG A 169 -10.61 -0.08 -8.24
CA ARG A 169 -10.20 0.52 -9.51
C ARG A 169 -8.80 1.12 -9.43
N GLY A 170 -8.50 1.87 -8.36
CA GLY A 170 -7.18 2.45 -8.16
C GLY A 170 -6.07 1.41 -8.08
N LEU A 171 -6.33 0.26 -7.46
CA LEU A 171 -5.36 -0.86 -7.36
C LEU A 171 -5.01 -1.48 -8.73
N LEU A 172 -5.93 -1.41 -9.70
CA LEU A 172 -5.68 -1.84 -11.09
C LEU A 172 -4.92 -0.80 -11.91
N GLU A 173 -4.93 0.46 -11.47
CA GLU A 173 -4.35 1.61 -12.17
C GLU A 173 -2.99 2.03 -11.58
N VAL A 174 -2.54 1.42 -10.47
CA VAL A 174 -1.22 1.71 -9.88
C VAL A 174 -0.11 1.43 -10.89
N ASP A 175 0.78 2.40 -11.13
CA ASP A 175 1.95 2.17 -11.96
C ASP A 175 3.05 1.43 -11.18
N ALA A 176 3.68 0.44 -11.82
CA ALA A 176 4.73 -0.40 -11.26
C ALA A 176 6.06 0.36 -11.02
N SER A 177 6.19 1.58 -11.53
CA SER A 177 7.41 2.39 -11.43
C SER A 177 7.66 3.01 -10.04
N HIS A 178 6.78 2.79 -9.06
CA HIS A 178 6.77 3.54 -7.80
C HIS A 178 7.03 2.66 -6.56
N HIS A 179 7.94 3.10 -5.69
CA HIS A 179 8.27 2.50 -4.37
C HIS A 179 7.13 2.57 -3.33
N GLU A 180 5.91 2.91 -3.75
CA GLU A 180 4.74 3.12 -2.86
C GLU A 180 3.75 1.94 -2.88
N THR A 181 4.11 0.79 -3.47
CA THR A 181 3.20 -0.36 -3.60
C THR A 181 2.82 -1.00 -2.26
N THR A 182 3.56 -0.79 -1.16
CA THR A 182 3.24 -1.39 0.15
C THR A 182 1.91 -0.88 0.71
N ALA A 183 1.63 0.42 0.62
CA ALA A 183 0.38 0.99 1.11
C ALA A 183 -0.81 0.50 0.28
N ALA A 184 -0.65 0.47 -1.04
CA ALA A 184 -1.64 -0.11 -1.94
C ALA A 184 -1.87 -1.61 -1.68
N ALA A 185 -0.80 -2.38 -1.47
CA ALA A 185 -0.88 -3.81 -1.13
C ALA A 185 -1.63 -4.03 0.21
N ALA A 186 -1.46 -3.13 1.17
CA ALA A 186 -2.21 -3.18 2.43
C ALA A 186 -3.73 -3.01 2.24
N LYS A 187 -4.19 -2.34 1.17
CA LYS A 187 -5.61 -2.26 0.81
C LYS A 187 -6.19 -3.59 0.31
N ILE A 188 -5.33 -4.53 -0.08
CA ILE A 188 -5.71 -5.89 -0.48
C ILE A 188 -5.61 -6.83 0.72
N VAL A 189 -4.46 -6.81 1.40
CA VAL A 189 -4.14 -7.80 2.44
C VAL A 189 -4.95 -7.58 3.72
N ALA A 190 -5.16 -6.33 4.15
CA ALA A 190 -5.89 -6.04 5.39
C ALA A 190 -7.35 -6.53 5.38
N PRO A 191 -8.21 -6.19 4.39
CA PRO A 191 -9.57 -6.71 4.35
C PRO A 191 -9.61 -8.23 4.22
N ALA A 192 -8.72 -8.82 3.39
CA ALA A 192 -8.65 -10.27 3.26
C ALA A 192 -8.35 -10.96 4.59
N LEU A 193 -7.33 -10.52 5.31
CA LEU A 193 -6.98 -11.12 6.60
C LEU A 193 -8.10 -10.94 7.64
N ALA A 194 -8.69 -9.74 7.72
CA ALA A 194 -9.78 -9.47 8.65
C ALA A 194 -11.00 -10.39 8.42
N ILE A 195 -11.36 -10.61 7.15
CA ILE A 195 -12.47 -11.51 6.79
C ILE A 195 -12.11 -12.98 7.08
N ILE A 196 -10.88 -13.40 6.77
CA ILE A 196 -10.43 -14.79 6.99
C ILE A 196 -10.35 -15.15 8.47
N ARG A 197 -9.94 -14.18 9.30
CA ARG A 197 -9.82 -14.34 10.75
C ARG A 197 -11.12 -14.13 11.50
N GLU A 198 -12.20 -13.79 10.79
CA GLU A 198 -13.50 -13.44 11.39
C GLU A 198 -13.42 -12.24 12.35
N ASP A 199 -12.40 -11.38 12.18
CA ASP A 199 -12.23 -10.14 12.95
C ASP A 199 -13.19 -9.04 12.46
N SER A 200 -13.67 -9.14 11.22
CA SER A 200 -14.62 -8.20 10.61
C SER A 200 -15.35 -8.84 9.43
N ASP A 201 -16.59 -8.43 9.21
CA ASP A 201 -17.41 -8.90 8.10
C ASP A 201 -17.08 -8.20 6.77
N VAL A 202 -17.49 -8.84 5.67
CA VAL A 202 -17.38 -8.29 4.30
C VAL A 202 -18.08 -6.94 4.18
N GLU A 203 -19.25 -6.80 4.80
CA GLU A 203 -20.03 -5.55 4.78
C GLU A 203 -19.26 -4.40 5.43
N ALA A 204 -18.46 -4.66 6.47
CA ALA A 204 -17.66 -3.62 7.13
C ALA A 204 -16.62 -3.03 6.18
N TRP A 205 -16.04 -3.84 5.29
CA TRP A 205 -14.99 -3.39 4.37
C TRP A 205 -15.51 -2.89 3.02
N GLY A 206 -16.71 -3.32 2.62
CA GLY A 206 -17.23 -3.07 1.27
C GLY A 206 -16.43 -3.76 0.15
N ILE A 207 -15.52 -4.68 0.51
CA ILE A 207 -14.63 -5.42 -0.40
C ILE A 207 -14.76 -6.91 -0.06
N THR A 208 -15.10 -7.73 -1.06
CA THR A 208 -15.24 -9.18 -0.90
C THR A 208 -13.92 -9.92 -1.18
N LEU A 209 -13.81 -11.18 -0.75
CA LEU A 209 -12.69 -12.05 -1.14
C LEU A 209 -12.64 -12.27 -2.67
N THR A 210 -13.79 -12.22 -3.34
CA THR A 210 -13.88 -12.32 -4.81
C THR A 210 -13.27 -11.09 -5.48
N ASP A 211 -13.55 -9.89 -4.97
CA ASP A 211 -12.96 -8.64 -5.46
C ASP A 211 -11.44 -8.64 -5.28
N ILE A 212 -10.98 -9.14 -4.14
CA ILE A 212 -9.55 -9.27 -3.83
C ILE A 212 -8.87 -10.26 -4.79
N SER A 213 -9.49 -11.42 -5.03
CA SER A 213 -8.96 -12.39 -5.98
C SER A 213 -8.93 -11.85 -7.41
N HIS A 214 -10.00 -11.15 -7.83
CA HIS A 214 -10.05 -10.47 -9.13
C HIS A 214 -8.97 -9.39 -9.23
N THR A 215 -8.75 -8.62 -8.18
CA THR A 215 -7.73 -7.56 -8.16
C THR A 215 -6.34 -8.15 -8.24
N LEU A 216 -6.01 -9.16 -7.43
CA LEU A 216 -4.72 -9.85 -7.48
C LEU A 216 -4.45 -10.48 -8.86
N ARG A 217 -5.49 -10.97 -9.56
CA ARG A 217 -5.35 -11.54 -10.90
C ARG A 217 -5.00 -10.48 -11.95
N ASN A 218 -5.55 -9.27 -11.84
CA ASN A 218 -5.47 -8.25 -12.89
C ASN A 218 -4.51 -7.09 -12.56
N CYS A 219 -3.99 -7.02 -11.33
CA CYS A 219 -3.10 -5.94 -10.93
C CYS A 219 -1.65 -6.14 -11.43
N PRO A 220 -0.84 -5.08 -11.45
CA PRO A 220 0.57 -5.15 -11.83
C PRO A 220 1.38 -6.11 -10.94
N ALA A 221 2.44 -6.69 -11.52
CA ALA A 221 3.38 -7.58 -10.85
C ALA A 221 3.91 -7.02 -9.52
N ALA A 222 4.31 -5.74 -9.53
CA ALA A 222 4.86 -5.05 -8.35
C ALA A 222 3.87 -4.99 -7.17
N LEU A 223 2.57 -4.92 -7.44
CA LEU A 223 1.55 -4.91 -6.39
C LEU A 223 1.36 -6.31 -5.78
N ARG A 224 1.42 -7.37 -6.60
CA ARG A 224 1.41 -8.76 -6.11
C ARG A 224 2.64 -9.06 -5.27
N GLU A 225 3.81 -8.62 -5.71
CA GLU A 225 5.05 -8.72 -4.94
C GLU A 225 4.91 -8.03 -3.58
N GLY A 226 4.49 -6.76 -3.57
CA GLY A 226 4.25 -6.02 -2.33
C GLY A 226 3.24 -6.69 -1.39
N ALA A 227 2.21 -7.37 -1.92
CA ALA A 227 1.25 -8.12 -1.11
C ALA A 227 1.90 -9.33 -0.41
N VAL A 228 2.76 -10.08 -1.10
CA VAL A 228 3.48 -11.21 -0.48
C VAL A 228 4.51 -10.72 0.53
N GLU A 229 5.23 -9.65 0.23
CA GLU A 229 6.19 -9.04 1.17
C GLU A 229 5.50 -8.56 2.44
N LEU A 230 4.33 -7.94 2.30
CA LEU A 230 3.55 -7.49 3.44
C LEU A 230 3.06 -8.67 4.29
N LEU A 231 2.59 -9.76 3.67
CA LEU A 231 2.25 -11.00 4.37
C LEU A 231 3.48 -11.58 5.11
N ALA A 232 4.64 -11.59 4.47
CA ALA A 232 5.89 -12.05 5.08
C ALA A 232 6.33 -11.17 6.26
N GLN A 233 5.96 -9.89 6.26
CA GLN A 233 6.19 -9.01 7.40
C GLN A 233 5.18 -9.26 8.52
N TRP A 234 3.88 -9.25 8.21
CA TRP A 234 2.81 -9.32 9.19
C TRP A 234 2.67 -10.68 9.87
N ILE A 235 3.12 -11.77 9.22
CA ILE A 235 3.08 -13.11 9.84
C ILE A 235 3.84 -13.17 11.18
N LEU A 236 4.81 -12.28 11.38
CA LEU A 236 5.58 -12.18 12.63
C LEU A 236 4.82 -11.43 13.73
N ASP A 237 3.88 -10.55 13.36
CA ASP A 237 3.14 -9.68 14.27
C ASP A 237 1.74 -10.23 14.62
N ILE A 238 1.30 -11.28 13.91
CA ILE A 238 0.03 -11.96 14.19
C ILE A 238 0.11 -12.76 15.50
N GLU A 239 -0.92 -12.62 16.34
CA GLU A 239 -1.07 -13.35 17.61
C GLU A 239 -1.01 -14.88 17.42
N GLY A 240 -0.39 -15.58 18.37
CA GLY A 240 -0.12 -17.02 18.29
C GLY A 240 1.23 -17.37 17.64
N GLY A 241 1.92 -16.38 17.06
CA GLY A 241 3.23 -16.55 16.44
C GLY A 241 3.15 -17.08 15.00
N PRO A 242 4.29 -17.17 14.29
CA PRO A 242 4.26 -17.28 12.83
C PRO A 242 3.65 -18.58 12.28
N ALA A 243 3.79 -19.68 13.02
CA ALA A 243 3.23 -20.96 12.63
C ALA A 243 1.70 -20.99 12.75
N GLU A 244 1.16 -20.44 13.83
CA GLU A 244 -0.29 -20.33 14.02
C GLU A 244 -0.88 -19.31 13.07
N ALA A 245 -0.19 -18.20 12.85
CA ALA A 245 -0.54 -17.19 11.84
C ALA A 245 -0.64 -17.80 10.43
N TRP A 246 0.28 -18.71 10.08
CA TRP A 246 0.21 -19.44 8.81
C TRP A 246 -1.05 -20.29 8.72
N ARG A 247 -1.29 -21.15 9.72
CA ARG A 247 -2.37 -22.15 9.68
C ARG A 247 -3.77 -21.54 9.75
N THR A 248 -3.93 -20.45 10.49
CA THR A 248 -5.24 -19.81 10.74
C THR A 248 -5.55 -18.68 9.77
N SER A 249 -4.53 -17.97 9.28
CA SER A 249 -4.72 -16.71 8.57
C SER A 249 -4.09 -16.71 7.18
N VAL A 250 -2.76 -16.78 7.09
CA VAL A 250 -2.03 -16.54 5.82
C VAL A 250 -2.22 -17.68 4.82
N GLY A 251 -2.10 -18.93 5.27
CA GLY A 251 -2.33 -20.11 4.44
C GLY A 251 -3.74 -20.17 3.87
N PRO A 252 -4.80 -20.06 4.69
CA PRO A 252 -6.19 -20.00 4.22
C PRO A 252 -6.47 -18.82 3.29
N LEU A 253 -5.88 -17.64 3.54
CA LEU A 253 -5.98 -16.49 2.64
C LEU A 253 -5.43 -16.85 1.26
N LEU A 254 -4.18 -17.34 1.20
CA LEU A 254 -3.54 -17.69 -0.07
C LEU A 254 -4.31 -18.79 -0.82
N GLU A 255 -4.88 -19.75 -0.10
CA GLU A 255 -5.70 -20.80 -0.71
C GLU A 255 -6.96 -20.25 -1.40
N LYS A 256 -7.63 -19.29 -0.75
CA LYS A 256 -8.93 -18.74 -1.20
C LYS A 256 -8.79 -17.64 -2.24
N VAL A 257 -7.82 -16.73 -2.12
CA VAL A 257 -7.75 -15.53 -2.97
C VAL A 257 -6.60 -15.53 -3.98
N TRP A 258 -5.52 -16.28 -3.75
CA TRP A 258 -4.34 -16.17 -4.60
C TRP A 258 -4.56 -16.76 -6.00
N PRO A 259 -4.19 -16.06 -7.08
CA PRO A 259 -4.33 -16.56 -8.45
C PRO A 259 -3.54 -17.87 -8.68
N ARG A 260 -4.21 -18.89 -9.21
CA ARG A 260 -3.61 -20.22 -9.48
C ARG A 260 -3.10 -20.36 -10.91
N GLU A 261 -3.46 -19.43 -11.78
CA GLU A 261 -3.16 -19.48 -13.21
C GLU A 261 -1.66 -19.37 -13.47
N ARG A 262 -1.15 -20.18 -14.41
CA ARG A 262 0.27 -20.17 -14.77
C ARG A 262 0.75 -18.83 -15.32
N VAL A 263 -0.14 -18.03 -15.91
CA VAL A 263 0.16 -16.72 -16.50
C VAL A 263 0.61 -15.71 -15.44
N VAL A 264 0.18 -15.91 -14.18
CA VAL A 264 0.50 -15.04 -13.03
C VAL A 264 1.75 -15.53 -12.29
N ARG A 265 2.39 -16.61 -12.77
CA ARG A 265 3.66 -17.10 -12.21
C ARG A 265 4.80 -16.26 -12.73
N GLU A 266 5.25 -15.35 -11.88
CA GLU A 266 6.36 -14.46 -12.19
C GLU A 266 7.58 -14.86 -11.37
N SER A 267 8.75 -14.80 -12.01
CA SER A 267 10.02 -15.06 -11.30
C SER A 267 10.20 -14.10 -10.13
N ALA A 268 9.72 -12.86 -10.26
CA ALA A 268 9.75 -11.84 -9.21
C ALA A 268 9.10 -12.28 -7.89
N LEU A 269 8.08 -13.14 -7.92
CA LEU A 269 7.39 -13.60 -6.71
C LEU A 269 8.18 -14.68 -5.94
N THR A 270 9.23 -15.24 -6.54
CA THR A 270 9.99 -16.36 -5.95
C THR A 270 10.66 -15.96 -4.63
N CYS A 271 11.33 -14.80 -4.60
CA CYS A 271 11.99 -14.31 -3.39
C CYS A 271 10.99 -13.93 -2.28
N PRO A 272 9.94 -13.12 -2.53
CA PRO A 272 8.90 -12.83 -1.54
C PRO A 272 8.26 -14.09 -0.97
N PHE A 273 7.88 -15.07 -1.81
CA PHE A 273 7.29 -16.31 -1.32
C PHE A 273 8.27 -17.15 -0.52
N THR A 274 9.53 -17.20 -0.94
CA THR A 274 10.56 -17.93 -0.17
C THR A 274 10.74 -17.31 1.21
N ASN A 275 10.79 -15.98 1.30
CA ASN A 275 10.84 -15.27 2.57
C ASN A 275 9.60 -15.56 3.43
N LEU A 276 8.41 -15.60 2.84
CA LEU A 276 7.18 -15.95 3.55
C LEU A 276 7.21 -17.38 4.09
N VAL A 277 7.65 -18.36 3.29
CA VAL A 277 7.82 -19.77 3.72
C VAL A 277 8.79 -19.85 4.90
N ILE A 278 9.95 -19.19 4.82
CA ILE A 278 10.95 -19.22 5.90
C ILE A 278 10.40 -18.58 7.18
N ARG A 279 9.62 -17.50 7.05
CA ARG A 279 9.06 -16.77 8.19
C ARG A 279 7.86 -17.47 8.83
N SER A 280 7.29 -18.53 8.24
CA SER A 280 6.19 -19.29 8.85
C SER A 280 6.61 -20.17 10.04
N GLY A 281 7.90 -20.21 10.39
CA GLY A 281 8.40 -20.86 11.61
C GLY A 281 8.13 -22.37 11.60
N GLU A 282 7.42 -22.90 12.60
CA GLU A 282 7.05 -24.33 12.65
C GLU A 282 6.15 -24.78 11.50
N ALA A 283 5.44 -23.85 10.87
CA ALA A 283 4.62 -24.17 9.71
C ALA A 283 5.43 -24.16 8.40
N PHE A 284 6.77 -24.18 8.48
CA PHE A 284 7.65 -24.18 7.30
C PHE A 284 7.36 -25.34 6.34
N PRO A 285 7.21 -26.60 6.78
CA PRO A 285 6.87 -27.70 5.89
C PRO A 285 5.54 -27.50 5.16
N GLU A 286 4.49 -27.11 5.88
CA GLU A 286 3.15 -26.87 5.30
C GLU A 286 3.19 -25.70 4.31
N ALA A 287 3.87 -24.62 4.69
CA ALA A 287 4.01 -23.44 3.85
C ALA A 287 4.79 -23.73 2.57
N LEU A 288 5.87 -24.49 2.68
CA LEU A 288 6.65 -24.91 1.53
C LEU A 288 5.80 -25.72 0.56
N VAL A 289 5.05 -26.71 1.03
CA VAL A 289 4.18 -27.54 0.18
C VAL A 289 3.15 -26.69 -0.56
N GLN A 290 2.50 -25.75 0.14
CA GLN A 290 1.48 -24.88 -0.45
C GLN A 290 2.07 -23.91 -1.48
N LEU A 291 3.27 -23.38 -1.22
CA LEU A 291 3.89 -22.35 -2.06
C LEU A 291 4.81 -22.88 -3.16
N LEU A 292 5.25 -24.14 -3.08
CA LEU A 292 6.12 -24.78 -4.07
C LEU A 292 5.67 -24.61 -5.53
N PRO A 293 4.37 -24.67 -5.87
CA PRO A 293 3.89 -24.49 -7.25
C PRO A 293 4.16 -23.09 -7.82
N TYR A 294 4.32 -22.07 -6.96
CA TYR A 294 4.57 -20.67 -7.34
C TYR A 294 6.05 -20.33 -7.39
N LEU A 295 6.90 -21.10 -6.70
CA LEU A 295 8.35 -20.90 -6.73
C LEU A 295 8.93 -21.32 -8.08
N SER A 296 9.79 -20.47 -8.63
CA SER A 296 10.60 -20.76 -9.82
C SER A 296 12.09 -20.76 -9.46
N GLN A 297 12.96 -20.99 -10.43
CA GLN A 297 14.39 -20.84 -10.20
C GLN A 297 14.73 -19.35 -10.02
N VAL A 298 15.57 -19.08 -9.03
CA VAL A 298 16.07 -17.73 -8.76
C VAL A 298 16.86 -17.24 -9.97
N GLN A 299 16.72 -15.97 -10.34
CA GLN A 299 17.45 -15.38 -11.47
C GLN A 299 18.62 -14.54 -10.96
N GLY A 300 19.81 -14.70 -11.54
CA GLY A 300 20.96 -13.84 -11.26
C GLY A 300 21.72 -14.15 -9.95
N ARG A 301 21.92 -13.14 -9.10
CA ARG A 301 22.72 -13.25 -7.85
C ARG A 301 21.87 -13.06 -6.59
N GLU A 302 20.55 -13.23 -6.70
CA GLU A 302 19.63 -13.08 -5.58
C GLU A 302 19.99 -14.07 -4.46
N ARG A 303 20.21 -13.52 -3.26
CA ARG A 303 20.46 -14.29 -2.04
C ARG A 303 19.16 -14.38 -1.25
N ILE A 304 19.13 -15.32 -0.32
CA ILE A 304 18.00 -15.48 0.62
C ILE A 304 18.56 -15.32 2.04
N PRO A 305 18.85 -14.09 2.49
CA PRO A 305 19.42 -13.85 3.81
C PRO A 305 18.52 -14.36 4.94
N ALA A 306 17.20 -14.42 4.70
CA ALA A 306 16.25 -14.97 5.66
C ALA A 306 16.56 -16.44 6.00
N LEU A 307 16.99 -17.24 5.02
CA LEU A 307 17.33 -18.65 5.23
C LEU A 307 18.65 -18.81 5.97
N GLU A 308 19.64 -17.96 5.69
CA GLU A 308 20.91 -17.96 6.42
C GLU A 308 20.71 -17.65 7.91
N ARG A 309 19.72 -16.80 8.24
CA ARG A 309 19.43 -16.36 9.62
C ARG A 309 18.38 -17.21 10.34
N SER A 310 17.66 -18.08 9.65
CA SER A 310 16.63 -18.92 10.26
C SER A 310 17.20 -20.22 10.82
N GLU A 311 16.41 -20.91 11.64
CA GLU A 311 16.70 -22.26 12.15
C GLU A 311 16.12 -23.38 11.25
N CYS A 312 15.60 -23.01 10.07
CA CYS A 312 15.01 -23.99 9.14
C CYS A 312 15.99 -25.12 8.75
N PRO A 313 17.28 -24.86 8.48
CA PRO A 313 18.23 -25.92 8.14
C PRO A 313 18.38 -26.98 9.24
N GLU A 314 18.35 -26.58 10.50
CA GLU A 314 18.47 -27.51 11.64
C GLU A 314 17.17 -28.26 11.91
N ARG A 315 16.03 -27.57 11.81
CA ARG A 315 14.73 -28.12 12.24
C ARG A 315 14.02 -28.90 11.15
N PHE A 316 14.18 -28.48 9.89
CA PHE A 316 13.51 -29.04 8.72
C PHE A 316 14.51 -29.28 7.58
N PRO A 317 15.52 -30.16 7.78
CA PRO A 317 16.61 -30.33 6.83
C PRO A 317 16.14 -30.84 5.44
N CYS A 318 15.20 -31.79 5.40
CA CYS A 318 14.66 -32.35 4.16
C CYS A 318 13.86 -31.33 3.35
N GLU A 319 13.03 -30.54 4.01
CA GLU A 319 12.20 -29.49 3.44
C GLU A 319 13.08 -28.33 2.98
N THR A 320 14.09 -27.95 3.78
CA THR A 320 15.08 -26.94 3.39
C THR A 320 15.84 -27.37 2.14
N LEU A 321 16.26 -28.63 2.05
CA LEU A 321 16.88 -29.17 0.84
C LEU A 321 15.92 -29.11 -0.37
N THR A 322 14.63 -29.36 -0.14
CA THR A 322 13.60 -29.28 -1.19
C THR A 322 13.44 -27.84 -1.70
N LEU A 323 13.43 -26.86 -0.81
CA LEU A 323 13.43 -25.44 -1.14
C LEU A 323 14.69 -25.07 -1.93
N LEU A 324 15.88 -25.41 -1.44
CA LEU A 324 17.15 -25.13 -2.12
C LEU A 324 17.21 -25.76 -3.52
N TRP A 325 16.76 -27.01 -3.65
CA TRP A 325 16.70 -27.70 -4.93
C TRP A 325 15.73 -27.03 -5.90
N ARG A 326 14.59 -26.52 -5.41
CA ARG A 326 13.64 -25.78 -6.24
C ARG A 326 14.25 -24.49 -6.79
N LEU A 327 15.00 -23.78 -5.97
CA LEU A 327 15.56 -22.46 -6.28
C LEU A 327 16.86 -22.54 -7.11
N TYR A 328 17.72 -23.51 -6.81
CA TYR A 328 19.10 -23.62 -7.34
C TYR A 328 19.40 -24.94 -8.07
N GLY A 329 18.37 -25.75 -8.34
CA GLY A 329 18.50 -27.05 -8.99
C GLY A 329 19.08 -27.02 -10.41
N PRO A 330 18.95 -28.13 -11.16
CA PRO A 330 19.53 -28.28 -12.50
C PRO A 330 19.03 -27.18 -13.44
N GLY A 331 19.94 -26.53 -14.17
CA GLY A 331 19.63 -25.41 -15.08
C GLY A 331 19.88 -24.02 -14.48
N SER A 332 20.11 -23.89 -13.18
CA SER A 332 20.54 -22.61 -12.60
C SER A 332 22.02 -22.31 -12.95
N THR A 333 22.29 -21.12 -13.46
CA THR A 333 23.65 -20.60 -13.72
C THR A 333 24.16 -19.71 -12.57
N ASN A 334 23.46 -19.70 -11.44
CA ASN A 334 23.72 -18.74 -10.37
C ASN A 334 24.94 -19.15 -9.53
N ASN A 335 25.63 -18.14 -9.02
CA ASN A 335 26.66 -18.33 -8.02
C ASN A 335 26.00 -18.77 -6.69
N LEU A 336 26.36 -19.96 -6.21
CA LEU A 336 25.83 -20.56 -4.97
C LEU A 336 26.51 -19.99 -3.70
N TYR A 337 26.93 -18.72 -3.74
CA TYR A 337 27.61 -18.07 -2.62
C TYR A 337 26.73 -18.07 -1.36
N GLY A 338 27.25 -18.61 -0.24
CA GLY A 338 26.52 -18.76 1.02
C GLY A 338 25.74 -20.08 1.16
N ILE A 339 25.42 -20.75 0.04
CA ILE A 339 24.75 -22.06 0.06
C ILE A 339 25.59 -23.16 0.74
N PRO A 340 26.93 -23.27 0.55
CA PRO A 340 27.75 -24.25 1.26
C PRO A 340 27.52 -24.25 2.77
N LYS A 341 27.48 -23.07 3.39
CA LYS A 341 27.25 -22.94 4.84
C LYS A 341 25.89 -23.49 5.25
N ILE A 342 24.86 -23.31 4.42
CA ILE A 342 23.54 -23.88 4.67
C ILE A 342 23.59 -25.41 4.51
N LEU A 343 24.24 -25.93 3.46
CA LEU A 343 24.40 -27.38 3.27
C LEU A 343 25.15 -28.04 4.43
N ASP A 344 26.21 -27.42 4.93
CA ASP A 344 26.96 -27.91 6.09
C ASP A 344 26.06 -27.98 7.34
N ARG A 345 25.17 -26.99 7.53
CA ARG A 345 24.17 -27.01 8.62
C ARG A 345 23.16 -28.16 8.46
N LEU A 346 22.72 -28.46 7.23
CA LEU A 346 21.84 -29.61 6.95
C LEU A 346 22.51 -30.93 7.34
N ILE A 347 23.78 -31.13 6.93
CA ILE A 347 24.55 -32.34 7.24
C ILE A 347 24.75 -32.47 8.75
N ALA A 348 25.09 -31.38 9.44
CA ALA A 348 25.27 -31.37 10.88
C ALA A 348 23.98 -31.75 11.63
N ALA A 349 22.83 -31.26 11.16
CA ALA A 349 21.54 -31.57 11.77
C ALA A 349 21.04 -32.98 11.45
N GLN A 350 21.24 -33.46 10.22
CA GLN A 350 20.84 -34.79 9.79
C GLN A 350 21.91 -35.43 8.88
N PRO A 351 22.89 -36.16 9.44
CA PRO A 351 24.00 -36.71 8.66
C PRO A 351 23.57 -37.63 7.52
N THR A 352 22.42 -38.30 7.63
CA THR A 352 21.90 -39.18 6.56
C THR A 352 21.50 -38.41 5.29
N ILE A 353 21.29 -37.09 5.36
CA ILE A 353 20.95 -36.25 4.20
C ILE A 353 22.12 -36.07 3.23
N GLU A 354 23.36 -36.32 3.67
CA GLU A 354 24.57 -36.26 2.84
C GLU A 354 24.51 -37.21 1.63
N PHE A 355 23.75 -38.31 1.75
CA PHE A 355 23.54 -39.27 0.67
C PHE A 355 22.45 -38.86 -0.33
N ASP A 356 21.73 -37.76 -0.08
CA ASP A 356 20.74 -37.25 -1.04
C ASP A 356 21.45 -36.65 -2.26
N ARG A 357 21.10 -37.16 -3.45
CA ARG A 357 21.69 -36.72 -4.72
C ARG A 357 21.51 -35.22 -4.98
N ARG A 358 20.42 -34.63 -4.47
CA ARG A 358 20.16 -33.18 -4.59
C ARG A 358 21.21 -32.38 -3.83
N LEU A 359 21.52 -32.81 -2.60
CA LEU A 359 22.54 -32.18 -1.77
C LEU A 359 23.91 -32.31 -2.41
N GLN A 360 24.30 -33.52 -2.83
CA GLN A 360 25.59 -33.76 -3.48
C GLN A 360 25.78 -32.92 -4.74
N SER A 361 24.72 -32.79 -5.56
CA SER A 361 24.74 -31.97 -6.77
C SER A 361 24.92 -30.47 -6.46
N LEU A 362 24.21 -29.95 -5.44
CA LEU A 362 24.37 -28.56 -5.00
C LEU A 362 25.76 -28.32 -4.40
N HIS A 363 26.26 -29.27 -3.60
CA HIS A 363 27.57 -29.19 -2.98
C HIS A 363 28.70 -29.21 -4.02
N PHE A 364 28.58 -30.01 -5.07
CA PHE A 364 29.57 -30.05 -6.15
C PHE A 364 29.61 -28.76 -6.97
N ARG A 365 28.45 -28.12 -7.18
CA ARG A 365 28.33 -26.88 -7.97
C ARG A 365 28.70 -25.62 -7.18
N ALA A 366 28.73 -25.69 -5.86
CA ALA A 366 29.01 -24.53 -5.04
C ALA A 366 30.52 -24.33 -4.90
N GLU A 367 31.06 -23.32 -5.57
CA GLU A 367 32.46 -22.91 -5.40
C GLU A 367 32.70 -22.46 -3.95
N ARG A 368 33.51 -23.21 -3.20
CA ARG A 368 34.00 -22.82 -1.88
C ARG A 368 35.09 -21.77 -2.07
N TYR A 369 34.73 -20.50 -2.01
CA TYR A 369 35.69 -19.43 -1.77
C TYR A 369 35.98 -19.43 -0.26
N GLU A 370 37.14 -19.99 0.12
CA GLU A 370 37.69 -19.88 1.47
C GLU A 370 38.09 -18.44 1.82
#